data_AF-A0A497BH40-F1
#
_entry.id   AF-A0A497BH40-F1
#
_cell.length_a   1.000
_cell.length_b   1.000
_cell.length_c   1.000
_cell.angle_alpha   90.00
_cell.angle_beta   90.00
_cell.angle_gamma   90.00
#
_symmetry.space_group_name_H-M   'P 1'
#
loop_
_entity.id
_entity.type
_entity.pdbx_description
1 polymer ?
#
loop_
_entity_poly.entity_id
_entity_poly.type
_entity_poly.pdbx_seq_one_letter_code
_entity_poly.pdbx_strand_id
1 'polypeptide(L)'
;MNTWLRKWWWILPLLVLLGGYWLLPISGQVVIIPGGDPIGLLWPQMRLSPPAPAPGQEATLRVTDGVPWSYVLLTVDGQPAQAKRWPTGPDDALVWEWKFVVPEDGGCTLVFYRDCHTGCIERGRMTIGTGPPAAQTNPLPTKLGLVFANPERDWHGRSGWNVELTYALMAEEEHWGIDDLAARVHQAAGKGLRVLVRVDYDYGQSLPPAGDYLALSQYLQYLQRLARDERLRDVYGYFLGSSYNSLDSNSLAPAHPVTPEWYARVFNGYGEEIAHADNAVQVMRADNPHVRVLVGPVQPWTTDQDGEQRYEIDAPWLNYANTLIAALDEGARAKAATGIPLTAPDGFAVQAAGRPAAPELAGRDADEEPRLDLKRGEWNGAQAGFRVYREWLDIVNAYSTTRGLPVYLTVANTFAPDESVPPAQNYPRGWLTAALGVINEEPQIKALCWFLDYFPHDTQWEYFSLTRQPGRLLDAAEEFDLLLKGKP
;
A
#
# COMPACT_ATOMS: atom_id res chain seq x y z
N MET A 1 14.50 -74.94 -30.34
CA MET A 1 13.56 -73.81 -30.13
C MET A 1 13.92 -73.10 -28.84
N ASN A 2 14.23 -71.81 -28.95
CA ASN A 2 15.22 -71.07 -28.15
C ASN A 2 14.80 -70.76 -26.71
N THR A 3 15.60 -71.23 -25.75
CA THR A 3 15.63 -70.86 -24.33
C THR A 3 15.96 -69.38 -24.08
N TRP A 4 16.38 -68.64 -25.12
CA TRP A 4 16.72 -67.22 -25.05
C TRP A 4 15.48 -66.31 -24.97
N LEU A 5 14.39 -66.67 -25.66
CA LEU A 5 13.13 -65.88 -25.66
C LEU A 5 12.41 -65.90 -24.30
N ARG A 6 12.59 -66.97 -23.51
CA ARG A 6 11.96 -67.10 -22.18
C ARG A 6 12.65 -66.25 -21.11
N LYS A 7 13.92 -65.88 -21.33
CA LYS A 7 14.74 -65.16 -20.34
C LYS A 7 14.58 -63.64 -20.40
N TRP A 8 13.98 -63.10 -21.46
CA TRP A 8 13.81 -61.65 -21.67
C TRP A 8 12.34 -61.21 -21.70
N TRP A 9 11.39 -62.14 -21.56
CA TRP A 9 9.95 -61.83 -21.65
C TRP A 9 9.47 -60.87 -20.56
N TRP A 10 10.13 -60.80 -19.40
CA TRP A 10 9.81 -59.86 -18.33
C TRP A 10 10.27 -58.42 -18.60
N ILE A 11 11.15 -58.20 -19.58
CA ILE A 11 11.62 -56.85 -19.95
C ILE A 11 10.58 -56.11 -20.78
N LEU A 12 9.78 -56.84 -21.57
CA LEU A 12 8.67 -56.28 -22.36
C LEU A 12 7.58 -55.61 -21.51
N PRO A 13 7.01 -56.24 -20.46
CA PRO A 13 6.04 -55.58 -19.60
C PRO A 13 6.68 -54.44 -18.79
N LEU A 14 7.97 -54.53 -18.44
CA LEU A 14 8.68 -53.45 -17.74
C LEU A 14 8.86 -52.21 -18.63
N LEU A 15 9.21 -52.40 -19.91
CA LEU A 15 9.28 -51.33 -20.91
C LEU A 15 7.91 -50.75 -21.25
N VAL A 16 6.85 -51.57 -21.27
CA VAL A 16 5.47 -51.10 -21.45
C VAL A 16 5.00 -50.32 -20.21
N LEU A 17 5.39 -50.71 -19.00
CA LEU A 17 5.11 -49.96 -17.76
C LEU A 17 5.86 -48.63 -17.71
N LEU A 18 7.15 -48.62 -18.05
CA LEU A 18 7.96 -47.40 -18.13
C LEU A 18 7.49 -46.46 -19.24
N GLY A 19 7.15 -47.03 -20.41
CA GLY A 19 6.56 -46.28 -21.52
C GLY A 19 5.19 -45.72 -21.16
N GLY A 20 4.34 -46.51 -20.49
CA GLY A 20 3.02 -46.08 -20.01
C GLY A 20 3.11 -44.98 -18.93
N TYR A 21 4.10 -45.05 -18.03
CA TYR A 21 4.35 -44.00 -17.04
C TYR A 21 4.77 -42.67 -17.67
N TRP A 22 5.56 -42.70 -18.75
CA TRP A 22 5.98 -41.49 -19.50
C TRP A 22 4.96 -41.01 -20.53
N LEU A 23 4.07 -41.88 -21.04
CA LEU A 23 3.03 -41.54 -22.02
C LEU A 23 1.69 -41.17 -21.38
N LEU A 24 1.48 -41.48 -20.09
CA LEU A 24 0.35 -40.95 -19.34
C LEU A 24 0.68 -39.50 -18.97
N PRO A 25 -0.13 -38.51 -19.40
CA PRO A 25 -0.01 -37.16 -18.88
C PRO A 25 -0.45 -37.21 -17.41
N ILE A 26 0.49 -37.42 -16.49
CA ILE A 26 0.24 -37.28 -15.06
C ILE A 26 0.16 -35.78 -14.78
N SER A 27 -0.97 -35.16 -15.14
CA SER A 27 -1.37 -33.85 -14.65
C SER A 27 -1.88 -34.02 -13.23
N GLY A 28 -0.95 -33.96 -12.27
CA GLY A 28 -1.26 -33.96 -10.84
C GLY A 28 -1.58 -32.56 -10.36
N GLN A 29 -2.68 -32.40 -9.61
CA GLN A 29 -2.93 -31.20 -8.81
C GLN A 29 -2.10 -31.31 -7.52
N VAL A 30 -1.20 -30.35 -7.29
CA VAL A 30 -0.53 -30.21 -5.99
C VAL A 30 -1.31 -29.20 -5.17
N VAL A 31 -1.95 -29.66 -4.11
CA VAL A 31 -2.61 -28.79 -3.11
C VAL A 31 -1.65 -28.65 -1.94
N ILE A 32 -1.16 -27.44 -1.69
CA ILE A 32 -0.31 -27.12 -0.53
C ILE A 32 -1.18 -26.39 0.49
N ILE A 33 -1.30 -26.94 1.70
CA ILE A 33 -2.14 -26.39 2.77
C ILE A 33 -1.24 -26.00 3.96
N PRO A 34 -1.17 -24.73 4.35
CA PRO A 34 -0.46 -24.31 5.56
C PRO A 34 -1.27 -24.65 6.83
N GLY A 35 -0.67 -25.36 7.79
CA GLY A 35 -1.25 -25.65 9.12
C GLY A 35 -1.43 -27.16 9.41
N GLY A 36 -0.86 -27.64 10.51
CA GLY A 36 -0.70 -29.07 10.84
C GLY A 36 -1.83 -29.70 11.66
N ASP A 37 -3.06 -29.77 11.13
CA ASP A 37 -4.17 -30.50 11.78
C ASP A 37 -4.68 -31.67 10.90
N PRO A 38 -4.61 -32.95 11.35
CA PRO A 38 -4.94 -34.12 10.54
C PRO A 38 -6.41 -34.23 10.09
N ILE A 39 -7.37 -33.61 10.78
CA ILE A 39 -8.78 -33.56 10.34
C ILE A 39 -8.98 -32.47 9.26
N GLY A 40 -8.09 -31.47 9.23
CA GLY A 40 -8.00 -30.47 8.17
C GLY A 40 -7.50 -31.01 6.82
N LEU A 41 -7.02 -32.27 6.77
CA LEU A 41 -6.45 -32.89 5.56
C LEU A 41 -7.43 -33.09 4.39
N LEU A 42 -8.75 -32.99 4.62
CA LEU A 42 -9.77 -33.24 3.59
C LEU A 42 -10.50 -31.98 3.10
N TRP A 43 -10.30 -30.82 3.74
CA TRP A 43 -11.09 -29.63 3.51
C TRP A 43 -10.22 -28.35 3.51
N PRO A 44 -10.46 -27.38 2.60
CA PRO A 44 -11.51 -27.38 1.60
C PRO A 44 -11.20 -28.32 0.42
N GLN A 45 -12.23 -28.93 -0.17
CA GLN A 45 -12.13 -29.62 -1.45
C GLN A 45 -12.34 -28.62 -2.58
N MET A 46 -11.30 -28.40 -3.37
CA MET A 46 -11.31 -27.51 -4.52
C MET A 46 -11.31 -28.37 -5.79
N ARG A 47 -12.30 -28.20 -6.68
CA ARG A 47 -12.43 -28.98 -7.93
C ARG A 47 -12.73 -28.08 -9.12
N LEU A 48 -11.99 -28.28 -10.20
CA LEU A 48 -12.16 -27.56 -11.45
C LEU A 48 -13.06 -28.31 -12.44
N SER A 49 -13.84 -27.56 -13.20
CA SER A 49 -14.57 -28.04 -14.36
C SER A 49 -14.32 -27.10 -15.55
N PRO A 50 -13.67 -27.56 -16.63
CA PRO A 50 -13.06 -28.88 -16.78
C PRO A 50 -11.88 -29.10 -15.81
N PRO A 51 -11.48 -30.35 -15.51
CA PRO A 51 -10.41 -30.63 -14.53
C PRO A 51 -9.01 -30.10 -14.90
N ALA A 52 -8.75 -29.95 -16.19
CA ALA A 52 -7.52 -29.39 -16.75
C ALA A 52 -7.90 -28.35 -17.82
N PRO A 53 -8.29 -27.13 -17.41
CA PRO A 53 -8.68 -26.10 -18.36
C PRO A 53 -7.47 -25.63 -19.18
N ALA A 54 -7.69 -25.36 -20.46
CA ALA A 54 -6.68 -24.80 -21.36
C ALA A 54 -6.53 -23.28 -21.15
N PRO A 55 -5.40 -22.67 -21.56
CA PRO A 55 -5.26 -21.21 -21.59
C PRO A 55 -6.41 -20.55 -22.39
N GLY A 56 -6.92 -19.42 -21.90
CA GLY A 56 -8.07 -18.71 -22.49
C GLY A 56 -9.43 -19.41 -22.30
N GLN A 57 -9.49 -20.58 -21.66
CA GLN A 57 -10.73 -21.31 -21.43
C GLN A 57 -11.45 -20.83 -20.17
N GLU A 58 -12.78 -20.68 -20.23
CA GLU A 58 -13.61 -20.50 -19.03
C GLU A 58 -13.58 -21.79 -18.17
N ALA A 59 -13.28 -21.64 -16.89
CA ALA A 59 -13.31 -22.70 -15.89
C ALA A 59 -14.26 -22.34 -14.75
N THR A 60 -14.88 -23.35 -14.15
CA THR A 60 -15.61 -23.22 -12.89
C THR A 60 -14.82 -23.89 -11.77
N LEU A 61 -14.52 -23.15 -10.70
CA LEU A 61 -14.03 -23.73 -9.46
C LEU A 61 -15.20 -23.98 -8.51
N ARG A 62 -15.36 -25.22 -8.07
CA ARG A 62 -16.25 -25.60 -6.97
C ARG A 62 -15.42 -25.84 -5.71
N VAL A 63 -15.76 -25.13 -4.64
CA VAL A 63 -15.18 -25.33 -3.31
C VAL A 63 -16.22 -25.95 -2.41
N THR A 64 -15.81 -26.94 -1.62
CA THR A 64 -16.63 -27.52 -0.55
C THR A 64 -15.81 -27.53 0.74
N ASP A 65 -16.40 -27.18 1.88
CA ASP A 65 -15.73 -27.15 3.18
C ASP A 65 -16.60 -27.84 4.25
N GLY A 66 -16.02 -28.16 5.41
CA GLY A 66 -16.75 -28.69 6.56
C GLY A 66 -17.45 -27.63 7.42
N VAL A 67 -17.25 -26.35 7.11
CA VAL A 67 -17.81 -25.21 7.84
C VAL A 67 -18.58 -24.29 6.88
N PRO A 68 -19.81 -23.87 7.20
CA PRO A 68 -20.62 -23.03 6.32
C PRO A 68 -20.24 -21.55 6.44
N TRP A 69 -19.14 -21.16 5.81
CA TRP A 69 -18.65 -19.77 5.82
C TRP A 69 -19.62 -18.82 5.10
N SER A 70 -20.02 -17.73 5.77
CA SER A 70 -20.93 -16.74 5.17
C SER A 70 -20.22 -15.66 4.36
N TYR A 71 -18.94 -15.40 4.62
CA TYR A 71 -18.15 -14.34 4.00
C TYR A 71 -16.89 -14.94 3.35
N VAL A 72 -17.05 -15.43 2.13
CA VAL A 72 -15.96 -16.07 1.38
C VAL A 72 -15.62 -15.31 0.11
N LEU A 73 -14.39 -15.47 -0.34
CA LEU A 73 -13.90 -14.91 -1.59
C LEU A 73 -13.01 -15.94 -2.29
N LEU A 74 -13.04 -15.94 -3.62
CA LEU A 74 -12.02 -16.61 -4.42
C LEU A 74 -11.26 -15.55 -5.21
N THR A 75 -9.94 -15.63 -5.21
CA THR A 75 -9.10 -14.82 -6.10
C THR A 75 -8.38 -15.68 -7.13
N VAL A 76 -8.17 -15.13 -8.33
CA VAL A 76 -7.29 -15.65 -9.38
C VAL A 76 -6.15 -14.65 -9.57
N ASP A 77 -4.92 -15.04 -9.23
CA ASP A 77 -3.74 -14.15 -9.26
C ASP A 77 -4.01 -12.80 -8.58
N GLY A 78 -4.58 -12.88 -7.37
CA GLY A 78 -4.93 -11.72 -6.54
C GLY A 78 -6.21 -10.99 -6.94
N GLN A 79 -6.79 -11.26 -8.11
CA GLN A 79 -8.03 -10.61 -8.57
C GLN A 79 -9.28 -11.38 -8.11
N PRO A 80 -10.32 -10.71 -7.58
CA PRO A 80 -11.59 -11.35 -7.25
C PRO A 80 -12.22 -12.11 -8.44
N ALA A 81 -12.62 -13.36 -8.22
CA ALA A 81 -13.33 -14.16 -9.20
C ALA A 81 -14.85 -13.92 -9.13
N GLN A 82 -15.55 -14.09 -10.26
CA GLN A 82 -17.01 -13.92 -10.29
C GLN A 82 -17.73 -15.09 -9.62
N ALA A 83 -18.52 -14.79 -8.57
CA ALA A 83 -19.37 -15.79 -7.93
C ALA A 83 -20.46 -16.27 -8.90
N LYS A 84 -20.61 -17.58 -9.04
CA LYS A 84 -21.61 -18.23 -9.90
C LYS A 84 -22.77 -18.80 -9.07
N ARG A 85 -22.44 -19.42 -7.95
CA ARG A 85 -23.42 -20.03 -7.03
C ARG A 85 -23.05 -19.71 -5.60
N TRP A 86 -24.05 -19.22 -4.87
CA TRP A 86 -24.00 -19.03 -3.43
C TRP A 86 -24.98 -19.99 -2.75
N PRO A 87 -24.67 -20.53 -1.57
CA PRO A 87 -25.63 -21.31 -0.80
C PRO A 87 -26.90 -20.52 -0.53
N THR A 88 -28.06 -21.16 -0.69
CA THR A 88 -29.37 -20.53 -0.40
C THR A 88 -30.16 -21.30 0.66
N GLY A 89 -29.67 -22.45 1.13
CA GLY A 89 -30.29 -23.22 2.20
C GLY A 89 -29.30 -24.06 3.03
N PRO A 90 -29.79 -24.75 4.07
CA PRO A 90 -28.95 -25.55 4.96
C PRO A 90 -28.23 -26.71 4.24
N ASP A 91 -28.88 -27.28 3.21
CA ASP A 91 -28.40 -28.46 2.48
C ASP A 91 -27.26 -28.14 1.50
N ASP A 92 -27.05 -26.87 1.14
CA ASP A 92 -25.96 -26.42 0.27
C ASP A 92 -25.02 -25.38 0.90
N ALA A 93 -25.16 -25.13 2.21
CA ALA A 93 -24.39 -24.17 3.02
C ALA A 93 -22.86 -24.39 2.99
N LEU A 94 -22.41 -25.54 2.47
CA LEU A 94 -21.01 -25.97 2.44
C LEU A 94 -20.35 -25.86 1.06
N VAL A 95 -21.07 -25.37 0.03
CA VAL A 95 -20.61 -25.40 -1.37
C VAL A 95 -20.70 -24.03 -2.02
N TRP A 96 -19.60 -23.59 -2.61
CA TRP A 96 -19.53 -22.34 -3.38
C TRP A 96 -18.94 -22.59 -4.77
N GLU A 97 -19.40 -21.85 -5.78
CA GLU A 97 -18.86 -21.93 -7.14
C GLU A 97 -18.51 -20.55 -7.70
N TRP A 98 -17.35 -20.47 -8.36
CA TRP A 98 -16.89 -19.29 -9.08
C TRP A 98 -16.55 -19.62 -10.53
N LYS A 99 -16.67 -18.61 -11.39
CA LYS A 99 -16.22 -18.65 -12.78
C LYS A 99 -15.03 -17.72 -12.96
N PHE A 100 -14.10 -18.15 -13.81
CA PHE A 100 -12.97 -17.36 -14.25
C PHE A 100 -12.47 -17.87 -15.60
N VAL A 101 -11.66 -17.06 -16.29
CA VAL A 101 -10.95 -17.45 -17.51
C VAL A 101 -9.51 -17.73 -17.14
N VAL A 102 -8.98 -18.87 -17.57
CA VAL A 102 -7.55 -19.19 -17.36
C VAL A 102 -6.71 -18.20 -18.18
N PRO A 103 -5.71 -17.53 -17.58
CA PRO A 103 -4.81 -16.64 -18.30
C PRO A 103 -4.18 -17.29 -19.55
N GLU A 104 -3.90 -16.47 -20.57
CA GLU A 104 -3.33 -16.92 -21.86
C GLU A 104 -1.93 -17.53 -21.72
N ASP A 105 -1.18 -17.17 -20.68
CA ASP A 105 0.12 -17.76 -20.36
C ASP A 105 0.00 -19.15 -19.69
N GLY A 106 -1.23 -19.59 -19.38
CA GLY A 106 -1.57 -20.93 -18.94
C GLY A 106 -1.30 -21.26 -17.47
N GLY A 107 -0.82 -20.29 -16.69
CA GLY A 107 -0.51 -20.45 -15.27
C GLY A 107 -1.32 -19.49 -14.40
N CYS A 108 -1.97 -19.98 -13.35
CA CYS A 108 -2.61 -19.11 -12.36
C CYS A 108 -2.69 -19.73 -10.97
N THR A 109 -2.81 -18.86 -9.96
CA THR A 109 -3.00 -19.23 -8.57
C THR A 109 -4.40 -18.86 -8.12
N LEU A 110 -5.16 -19.87 -7.68
CA LEU A 110 -6.47 -19.74 -7.07
C LEU A 110 -6.33 -19.77 -5.55
N VAL A 111 -6.89 -18.78 -4.87
CA VAL A 111 -6.88 -18.73 -3.40
C VAL A 111 -8.29 -18.51 -2.88
N PHE A 112 -8.75 -19.42 -2.03
CA PHE A 112 -10.04 -19.38 -1.36
C PHE A 112 -9.86 -18.81 0.04
N TYR A 113 -10.59 -17.76 0.34
CA TYR A 113 -10.57 -17.04 1.62
C TYR A 113 -11.90 -17.19 2.36
N ARG A 114 -11.82 -17.07 3.68
CA ARG A 114 -12.96 -16.99 4.60
C ARG A 114 -12.88 -15.72 5.46
N ASP A 115 -13.95 -15.47 6.22
CA ASP A 115 -14.07 -14.39 7.20
C ASP A 115 -13.87 -12.97 6.63
N CYS A 116 -14.06 -12.79 5.31
CA CYS A 116 -13.72 -11.55 4.59
C CYS A 116 -14.43 -10.27 5.08
N HIS A 117 -15.53 -10.37 5.82
CA HIS A 117 -16.18 -9.23 6.51
C HIS A 117 -15.31 -8.55 7.58
N THR A 118 -14.36 -9.28 8.19
CA THR A 118 -13.44 -8.75 9.21
C THR A 118 -11.98 -8.78 8.77
N GLY A 119 -11.71 -9.26 7.55
CA GLY A 119 -10.38 -9.45 6.98
C GLY A 119 -10.25 -10.88 6.47
N CYS A 120 -9.96 -11.03 5.17
CA CYS A 120 -9.89 -12.35 4.54
C CYS A 120 -8.73 -13.19 5.09
N ILE A 121 -9.01 -14.45 5.44
CA ILE A 121 -8.01 -15.45 5.88
C ILE A 121 -7.96 -16.59 4.86
N GLU A 122 -6.76 -16.94 4.39
CA GLU A 122 -6.53 -18.02 3.44
C GLU A 122 -7.01 -19.34 4.03
N ARG A 123 -7.88 -20.03 3.29
CA ARG A 123 -8.45 -21.32 3.68
C ARG A 123 -8.01 -22.44 2.76
N GLY A 124 -7.74 -22.15 1.49
CA GLY A 124 -7.23 -23.11 0.53
C GLY A 124 -6.59 -22.46 -0.68
N ARG A 125 -5.65 -23.17 -1.31
CA ARG A 125 -4.91 -22.71 -2.48
C ARG A 125 -4.79 -23.82 -3.51
N MET A 126 -4.91 -23.45 -4.78
CA MET A 126 -4.70 -24.33 -5.93
C MET A 126 -3.92 -23.60 -7.02
N THR A 127 -2.97 -24.26 -7.65
CA THR A 127 -2.24 -23.74 -8.81
C THR A 127 -2.64 -24.50 -10.06
N ILE A 128 -2.92 -23.78 -11.14
CA ILE A 128 -3.15 -24.33 -12.48
C ILE A 128 -1.88 -24.09 -13.31
N GLY A 129 -1.44 -25.11 -14.05
CA GLY A 129 -0.27 -25.02 -14.93
C GLY A 129 1.07 -24.91 -14.19
N THR A 130 2.09 -24.43 -14.91
CA THR A 130 3.29 -23.88 -14.26
C THR A 130 2.87 -22.55 -13.67
N GLY A 131 2.82 -22.44 -12.34
CA GLY A 131 2.39 -21.21 -11.66
C GLY A 131 3.13 -19.97 -12.18
N PRO A 132 2.58 -18.77 -11.95
CA PRO A 132 3.15 -17.53 -12.48
C PRO A 132 4.65 -17.46 -12.20
N PRO A 133 5.46 -16.94 -13.15
CA PRO A 133 6.90 -16.85 -12.97
C PRO A 133 7.20 -16.18 -11.63
N ALA A 134 8.07 -16.79 -10.84
CA ALA A 134 8.46 -16.23 -9.54
C ALA A 134 8.84 -14.76 -9.72
N ALA A 135 8.38 -13.91 -8.79
CA ALA A 135 8.72 -12.49 -8.76
C ALA A 135 10.22 -12.31 -9.04
N GLN A 136 10.59 -11.25 -9.78
CA GLN A 136 11.98 -11.01 -10.20
C GLN A 136 12.93 -11.27 -9.03
N THR A 137 13.87 -12.18 -9.23
CA THR A 137 14.83 -12.56 -8.18
C THR A 137 15.79 -11.40 -7.96
N ASN A 138 15.65 -10.70 -6.83
CA ASN A 138 16.52 -9.61 -6.35
C ASN A 138 16.55 -8.33 -7.23
N PRO A 139 15.42 -7.60 -7.35
CA PRO A 139 15.41 -6.29 -7.99
C PRO A 139 16.34 -5.29 -7.26
N LEU A 140 16.97 -4.39 -8.02
CA LEU A 140 17.85 -3.36 -7.47
C LEU A 140 17.03 -2.29 -6.72
N PRO A 141 17.25 -2.05 -5.42
CA PRO A 141 16.48 -1.04 -4.69
C PRO A 141 16.66 0.37 -5.25
N THR A 142 15.58 1.16 -5.27
CA THR A 142 15.60 2.60 -5.54
C THR A 142 14.70 3.33 -4.56
N LYS A 143 14.99 4.61 -4.29
CA LYS A 143 14.09 5.47 -3.51
C LYS A 143 12.92 5.98 -4.35
N LEU A 144 12.99 5.90 -5.67
CA LEU A 144 11.91 6.34 -6.55
C LEU A 144 10.62 5.55 -6.32
N GLY A 145 9.50 6.27 -6.33
CA GLY A 145 8.18 5.70 -6.28
C GLY A 145 7.13 6.55 -6.97
N LEU A 146 5.91 6.04 -6.99
CA LEU A 146 4.76 6.67 -7.61
C LEU A 146 3.53 6.50 -6.71
N VAL A 147 2.67 7.50 -6.69
CA VAL A 147 1.28 7.32 -6.23
C VAL A 147 0.49 6.70 -7.36
N PHE A 148 -0.20 5.59 -7.11
CA PHE A 148 -0.90 4.78 -8.11
C PHE A 148 -0.03 4.46 -9.33
N ALA A 149 1.05 3.69 -9.12
CA ALA A 149 1.92 3.25 -10.20
C ALA A 149 1.12 2.50 -11.28
N ASN A 150 1.33 2.85 -12.54
CA ASN A 150 0.71 2.13 -13.65
C ASN A 150 1.18 0.66 -13.64
N PRO A 151 0.26 -0.32 -13.62
CA PRO A 151 0.61 -1.72 -13.70
C PRO A 151 1.45 -2.14 -14.90
N GLU A 152 1.32 -1.43 -16.01
CA GLU A 152 2.04 -1.68 -17.25
C GLU A 152 3.44 -1.05 -17.26
N ARG A 153 3.77 -0.22 -16.27
CA ARG A 153 5.07 0.45 -16.20
C ARG A 153 6.21 -0.57 -16.06
N ASP A 154 7.25 -0.37 -16.88
CA ASP A 154 8.50 -1.10 -16.74
C ASP A 154 9.37 -0.43 -15.67
N TRP A 155 9.75 -1.21 -14.66
CA TRP A 155 10.62 -0.77 -13.56
C TRP A 155 12.09 -1.07 -13.83
N HIS A 156 12.43 -1.61 -15.00
CA HIS A 156 13.81 -1.86 -15.45
C HIS A 156 14.63 -2.68 -14.45
N GLY A 157 13.99 -3.66 -13.81
CA GLY A 157 14.60 -4.53 -12.79
C GLY A 157 14.81 -3.86 -11.43
N ARG A 158 14.16 -2.73 -11.14
CA ARG A 158 14.25 -2.02 -9.86
C ARG A 158 13.09 -2.30 -8.92
N SER A 159 13.37 -2.22 -7.62
CA SER A 159 12.40 -2.24 -6.54
C SER A 159 12.20 -0.84 -6.02
N GLY A 160 11.14 -0.18 -6.51
CA GLY A 160 10.73 1.15 -6.07
C GLY A 160 9.57 1.09 -5.07
N TRP A 161 8.86 2.21 -4.97
CA TRP A 161 7.74 2.38 -4.06
C TRP A 161 6.44 2.64 -4.83
N ASN A 162 5.35 2.11 -4.30
CA ASN A 162 3.99 2.43 -4.73
C ASN A 162 3.21 2.97 -3.54
N VAL A 163 2.46 4.05 -3.73
CA VAL A 163 1.55 4.60 -2.73
C VAL A 163 0.12 4.38 -3.21
N GLU A 164 -0.62 3.61 -2.44
CA GLU A 164 -2.04 3.32 -2.63
C GLU A 164 -2.89 4.11 -1.62
N LEU A 165 -4.20 4.15 -1.86
CA LEU A 165 -5.18 4.82 -1.01
C LEU A 165 -6.40 3.93 -0.81
N THR A 166 -6.97 4.04 0.37
CA THR A 166 -8.29 3.50 0.70
C THR A 166 -9.00 4.40 1.71
N TYR A 167 -10.32 4.31 1.77
CA TYR A 167 -11.17 5.06 2.68
C TYR A 167 -11.97 4.10 3.56
N ALA A 168 -12.03 4.39 4.86
CA ALA A 168 -12.74 3.55 5.82
C ALA A 168 -14.25 3.48 5.53
N LEU A 169 -14.87 4.61 5.17
CA LEU A 169 -16.31 4.65 4.85
C LEU A 169 -16.66 4.13 3.44
N MET A 170 -15.67 3.98 2.56
CA MET A 170 -15.85 3.44 1.21
C MET A 170 -15.25 2.03 1.07
N ALA A 171 -15.15 1.29 2.18
CA ALA A 171 -14.49 -0.01 2.25
C ALA A 171 -15.09 -1.10 1.33
N GLU A 172 -16.33 -0.89 0.87
CA GLU A 172 -17.07 -1.78 -0.02
C GLU A 172 -17.33 -1.16 -1.41
N GLU A 173 -16.87 0.08 -1.66
CA GLU A 173 -17.08 0.74 -2.95
C GLU A 173 -16.08 0.24 -3.99
N GLU A 174 -16.50 0.25 -5.26
CA GLU A 174 -15.61 -0.07 -6.37
C GLU A 174 -14.40 0.89 -6.37
N HIS A 175 -13.23 0.36 -6.72
CA HIS A 175 -11.92 0.99 -6.68
C HIS A 175 -11.37 1.29 -5.26
N TRP A 176 -12.18 1.84 -4.37
CA TRP A 176 -11.72 2.25 -3.03
C TRP A 176 -11.75 1.13 -2.00
N GLY A 177 -12.58 0.11 -2.24
CA GLY A 177 -12.81 -0.99 -1.35
C GLY A 177 -11.59 -1.90 -1.15
N ILE A 178 -11.65 -2.68 -0.08
CA ILE A 178 -10.52 -3.53 0.35
C ILE A 178 -10.13 -4.58 -0.70
N ASP A 179 -11.10 -5.05 -1.49
CA ASP A 179 -10.86 -6.06 -2.52
C ASP A 179 -10.03 -5.49 -3.67
N ASP A 180 -10.37 -4.29 -4.14
CA ASP A 180 -9.61 -3.60 -5.18
C ASP A 180 -8.25 -3.11 -4.66
N LEU A 181 -8.17 -2.69 -3.40
CA LEU A 181 -6.89 -2.40 -2.74
C LEU A 181 -5.99 -3.65 -2.73
N ALA A 182 -6.51 -4.80 -2.31
CA ALA A 182 -5.76 -6.05 -2.27
C ALA A 182 -5.26 -6.46 -3.66
N ALA A 183 -6.08 -6.29 -4.70
CA ALA A 183 -5.72 -6.52 -6.08
C ALA A 183 -4.55 -5.62 -6.53
N ARG A 184 -4.60 -4.31 -6.23
CA ARG A 184 -3.52 -3.36 -6.56
C ARG A 184 -2.24 -3.64 -5.79
N VAL A 185 -2.34 -3.97 -4.50
CA VAL A 185 -1.20 -4.38 -3.66
C VAL A 185 -0.53 -5.61 -4.25
N HIS A 186 -1.31 -6.64 -4.59
CA HIS A 186 -0.79 -7.87 -5.19
C HIS A 186 -0.04 -7.60 -6.50
N GLN A 187 -0.62 -6.75 -7.37
CA GLN A 187 -0.02 -6.38 -8.64
C GLN A 187 1.29 -5.60 -8.47
N ALA A 188 1.33 -4.61 -7.58
CA ALA A 188 2.54 -3.84 -7.28
C ALA A 188 3.63 -4.71 -6.65
N ALA A 189 3.27 -5.59 -5.71
CA ALA A 189 4.20 -6.56 -5.10
C ALA A 189 4.76 -7.55 -6.14
N GLY A 190 3.93 -8.01 -7.10
CA GLY A 190 4.36 -8.84 -8.22
C GLY A 190 5.41 -8.18 -9.13
N LYS A 191 5.42 -6.84 -9.19
CA LYS A 191 6.45 -6.03 -9.86
C LYS A 191 7.68 -5.74 -8.99
N GLY A 192 7.71 -6.26 -7.75
CA GLY A 192 8.81 -6.04 -6.80
C GLY A 192 8.75 -4.68 -6.10
N LEU A 193 7.61 -3.99 -6.12
CA LEU A 193 7.45 -2.69 -5.43
C LEU A 193 7.13 -2.87 -3.96
N ARG A 194 7.60 -1.94 -3.15
CA ARG A 194 7.16 -1.79 -1.75
C ARG A 194 5.92 -0.91 -1.70
N VAL A 195 4.84 -1.41 -1.12
CA VAL A 195 3.55 -0.70 -1.13
C VAL A 195 3.29 -0.01 0.20
N LEU A 196 3.12 1.31 0.17
CA LEU A 196 2.57 2.10 1.27
C LEU A 196 1.08 2.33 1.00
N VAL A 197 0.25 2.23 2.04
CA VAL A 197 -1.20 2.50 1.92
C VAL A 197 -1.57 3.69 2.77
N ARG A 198 -2.07 4.76 2.14
CA ARG A 198 -2.78 5.85 2.81
C ARG A 198 -4.14 5.34 3.25
N VAL A 199 -4.49 5.56 4.51
CA VAL A 199 -5.81 5.22 5.02
C VAL A 199 -6.52 6.48 5.48
N ASP A 200 -7.50 6.93 4.70
CA ASP A 200 -8.35 8.06 5.06
C ASP A 200 -9.66 7.58 5.70
N TYR A 201 -10.32 8.45 6.45
CA TYR A 201 -11.64 8.14 7.00
C TYR A 201 -12.70 8.12 5.90
N ASP A 202 -12.79 9.20 5.12
CA ASP A 202 -13.71 9.34 3.99
C ASP A 202 -13.17 10.33 2.95
N TYR A 203 -13.85 10.45 1.81
CA TYR A 203 -13.50 11.45 0.80
C TYR A 203 -13.55 12.87 1.37
N GLY A 204 -12.42 13.58 1.33
CA GLY A 204 -12.30 14.92 1.91
C GLY A 204 -12.33 14.95 3.45
N GLN A 205 -12.24 13.80 4.13
CA GLN A 205 -12.09 13.73 5.58
C GLN A 205 -10.96 12.74 5.90
N SER A 206 -9.79 13.28 6.23
CA SER A 206 -8.59 12.48 6.35
C SER A 206 -8.63 11.50 7.55
N LEU A 207 -9.15 11.95 8.68
CA LEU A 207 -9.29 11.16 9.92
C LEU A 207 -10.68 11.40 10.52
N PRO A 208 -11.15 10.55 11.46
CA PRO A 208 -12.38 10.81 12.19
C PRO A 208 -12.43 12.24 12.76
N PRO A 209 -13.57 12.94 12.69
CA PRO A 209 -13.73 14.27 13.27
C PRO A 209 -13.28 14.35 14.73
N ALA A 210 -12.74 15.49 15.15
CA ALA A 210 -12.23 15.67 16.50
C ALA A 210 -13.33 15.47 17.55
N GLY A 211 -13.09 14.57 18.52
CA GLY A 211 -14.03 14.24 19.59
C GLY A 211 -15.16 13.30 19.19
N ASP A 212 -15.22 12.83 17.94
CA ASP A 212 -16.20 11.83 17.49
C ASP A 212 -15.71 10.41 17.74
N TYR A 213 -16.02 9.87 18.92
CA TYR A 213 -15.63 8.52 19.33
C TYR A 213 -16.37 7.40 18.56
N LEU A 214 -17.54 7.70 17.96
CA LEU A 214 -18.24 6.73 17.14
C LEU A 214 -17.53 6.57 15.79
N ALA A 215 -17.18 7.68 15.14
CA ALA A 215 -16.37 7.70 13.93
C ALA A 215 -14.98 7.07 14.19
N LEU A 216 -14.36 7.35 15.34
CA LEU A 216 -13.12 6.70 15.76
C LEU A 216 -13.29 5.19 15.84
N SER A 217 -14.34 4.69 16.50
CA SER A 217 -14.58 3.25 16.63
C SER A 217 -14.74 2.56 15.27
N GLN A 218 -15.44 3.20 14.32
CA GLN A 218 -15.59 2.70 12.95
C GLN A 218 -14.25 2.65 12.20
N TYR A 219 -13.45 3.73 12.33
CA TYR A 219 -12.13 3.80 11.71
C TYR A 219 -11.18 2.74 12.28
N LEU A 220 -11.16 2.53 13.60
CA LEU A 220 -10.34 1.50 14.24
C LEU A 220 -10.74 0.08 13.83
N GLN A 221 -12.04 -0.20 13.67
CA GLN A 221 -12.51 -1.50 13.14
C GLN A 221 -12.03 -1.72 11.70
N TYR A 222 -12.01 -0.67 10.88
CA TYR A 222 -11.49 -0.76 9.53
C TYR A 222 -9.97 -1.00 9.51
N LEU A 223 -9.19 -0.30 10.34
CA LEU A 223 -7.76 -0.54 10.49
C LEU A 223 -7.46 -1.96 10.98
N GLN A 224 -8.26 -2.48 11.91
CA GLN A 224 -8.18 -3.85 12.37
C GLN A 224 -8.40 -4.84 11.21
N ARG A 225 -9.41 -4.58 10.37
CA ARG A 225 -9.68 -5.38 9.16
C ARG A 225 -8.52 -5.36 8.17
N LEU A 226 -7.89 -4.19 7.94
CA LEU A 226 -6.70 -4.09 7.09
C LEU A 226 -5.54 -4.92 7.63
N ALA A 227 -5.29 -4.87 8.94
CA ALA A 227 -4.21 -5.61 9.58
C ALA A 227 -4.42 -7.14 9.52
N ARG A 228 -5.67 -7.58 9.60
CA ARG A 228 -6.06 -9.00 9.59
C ARG A 228 -6.12 -9.62 8.20
N ASP A 229 -6.39 -8.85 7.15
CA ASP A 229 -6.57 -9.36 5.79
C ASP A 229 -5.26 -9.91 5.19
N GLU A 230 -5.18 -11.23 4.99
CA GLU A 230 -3.97 -11.89 4.52
C GLU A 230 -3.59 -11.52 3.08
N ARG A 231 -4.53 -10.97 2.29
CA ARG A 231 -4.23 -10.47 0.94
C ARG A 231 -3.39 -9.19 0.98
N LEU A 232 -3.43 -8.47 2.10
CA LEU A 232 -2.66 -7.25 2.33
C LEU A 232 -1.32 -7.50 3.06
N ARG A 233 -0.91 -8.77 3.23
CA ARG A 233 0.36 -9.12 3.89
C ARG A 233 1.60 -8.50 3.22
N ASP A 234 1.50 -8.19 1.93
CA ASP A 234 2.59 -7.60 1.13
C ASP A 234 2.63 -6.05 1.24
N VAL A 235 1.69 -5.44 1.99
CA VAL A 235 1.76 -4.03 2.35
C VAL A 235 2.99 -3.80 3.24
N TYR A 236 3.85 -2.87 2.83
CA TYR A 236 5.03 -2.50 3.58
C TYR A 236 4.67 -1.72 4.86
N GLY A 237 3.67 -0.83 4.79
CA GLY A 237 3.16 -0.08 5.92
C GLY A 237 1.96 0.79 5.57
N TYR A 238 1.16 1.12 6.58
CA TYR A 238 0.00 2.00 6.48
C TYR A 238 0.34 3.35 7.07
N PHE A 239 -0.04 4.44 6.41
CA PHE A 239 0.01 5.77 7.00
C PHE A 239 -1.40 6.35 7.12
N LEU A 240 -1.69 6.95 8.28
CA LEU A 240 -3.04 7.33 8.65
C LEU A 240 -3.29 8.78 8.26
N GLY A 241 -4.20 8.98 7.31
CA GLY A 241 -4.52 10.29 6.81
C GLY A 241 -3.41 10.98 6.00
N SER A 242 -3.69 12.19 5.57
CA SER A 242 -2.81 13.14 4.90
C SER A 242 -3.47 14.50 4.94
N SER A 243 -2.67 15.56 5.09
CA SER A 243 -3.13 16.95 5.06
C SER A 243 -4.21 17.25 6.12
N TYR A 244 -4.32 16.48 7.20
CA TYR A 244 -5.36 16.66 8.23
C TYR A 244 -5.28 18.01 8.98
N ASN A 245 -4.21 18.78 8.79
CA ASN A 245 -4.07 20.15 9.26
C ASN A 245 -4.73 21.20 8.34
N SER A 246 -5.17 20.86 7.12
CA SER A 246 -5.92 21.76 6.24
C SER A 246 -7.43 21.54 6.34
N LEU A 247 -8.22 22.60 6.10
CA LEU A 247 -9.68 22.54 6.24
C LEU A 247 -10.36 21.70 5.15
N ASP A 248 -9.79 21.63 3.96
CA ASP A 248 -10.28 20.81 2.84
C ASP A 248 -10.23 19.30 3.13
N SER A 249 -9.32 18.88 4.02
CA SER A 249 -9.19 17.50 4.50
C SER A 249 -10.04 17.23 5.76
N ASN A 250 -10.90 18.17 6.13
CA ASN A 250 -11.81 18.11 7.27
C ASN A 250 -13.27 18.45 6.87
N SER A 251 -13.66 18.07 5.66
CA SER A 251 -14.91 18.54 5.02
C SER A 251 -16.20 18.02 5.67
N LEU A 252 -16.17 16.86 6.35
CA LEU A 252 -17.37 16.30 7.01
C LEU A 252 -17.69 17.03 8.31
N ALA A 253 -16.69 17.60 8.98
CA ALA A 253 -16.86 18.30 10.25
C ALA A 253 -15.93 19.52 10.34
N PRO A 254 -16.13 20.57 9.53
CA PRO A 254 -15.24 21.73 9.48
C PRO A 254 -15.21 22.53 10.79
N ALA A 255 -16.23 22.40 11.64
CA ALA A 255 -16.26 22.99 12.99
C ALA A 255 -15.44 22.21 14.02
N HIS A 256 -15.05 20.97 13.70
CA HIS A 256 -14.28 20.06 14.55
C HIS A 256 -13.12 19.44 13.75
N PRO A 257 -12.21 20.27 13.23
CA PRO A 257 -11.09 19.78 12.45
C PRO A 257 -10.15 18.93 13.33
N VAL A 258 -9.41 18.03 12.69
CA VAL A 258 -8.45 17.16 13.37
C VAL A 258 -7.31 17.99 13.94
N THR A 259 -7.21 18.06 15.27
CA THR A 259 -6.12 18.72 16.00
C THR A 259 -4.90 17.80 16.15
N PRO A 260 -3.70 18.33 16.47
CA PRO A 260 -2.52 17.51 16.75
C PRO A 260 -2.75 16.45 17.82
N GLU A 261 -3.43 16.81 18.90
CA GLU A 261 -3.74 15.95 20.04
C GLU A 261 -4.75 14.88 19.67
N TRP A 262 -5.77 15.24 18.88
CA TRP A 262 -6.76 14.28 18.38
C TRP A 262 -6.13 13.25 17.44
N TYR A 263 -5.22 13.68 16.55
CA TYR A 263 -4.44 12.75 15.75
C TYR A 263 -3.65 11.78 16.64
N ALA A 264 -2.90 12.29 17.63
CA ALA A 264 -2.12 11.45 18.53
C ALA A 264 -3.01 10.49 19.35
N ARG A 265 -4.21 10.93 19.75
CA ARG A 265 -5.24 10.12 20.37
C ARG A 265 -5.69 8.95 19.49
N VAL A 266 -5.98 9.22 18.21
CA VAL A 266 -6.35 8.18 17.24
C VAL A 266 -5.18 7.22 17.03
N PHE A 267 -3.96 7.74 16.94
CA PHE A 267 -2.76 6.99 16.58
C PHE A 267 -2.30 6.04 17.69
N ASN A 268 -1.95 6.57 18.87
CA ASN A 268 -1.39 5.78 19.99
C ASN A 268 -2.11 6.00 21.33
N GLY A 269 -3.28 6.63 21.33
CA GLY A 269 -4.07 6.80 22.56
C GLY A 269 -3.57 7.92 23.47
N TYR A 270 -2.83 8.90 22.95
CA TYR A 270 -2.48 10.11 23.70
C TYR A 270 -3.73 10.77 24.32
N GLY A 271 -3.59 11.31 25.53
CA GLY A 271 -4.66 11.98 26.27
C GLY A 271 -5.64 11.06 27.01
N GLU A 272 -5.52 9.73 26.85
CA GLU A 272 -6.36 8.74 27.54
C GLU A 272 -5.69 8.11 28.75
N GLU A 273 -6.46 7.32 29.50
CA GLU A 273 -5.89 6.38 30.46
C GLU A 273 -4.86 5.46 29.78
N ILE A 274 -3.69 5.30 30.39
CA ILE A 274 -2.54 4.61 29.78
C ILE A 274 -2.90 3.18 29.33
N ALA A 275 -3.81 2.51 30.05
CA ALA A 275 -4.27 1.15 29.75
C ALA A 275 -5.26 1.07 28.57
N HIS A 276 -5.85 2.17 28.12
CA HIS A 276 -6.75 2.19 26.96
C HIS A 276 -6.01 1.76 25.68
N ALA A 277 -6.61 0.84 24.93
CA ALA A 277 -6.01 0.20 23.75
C ALA A 277 -6.78 0.48 22.45
N ASP A 278 -7.81 1.32 22.51
CA ASP A 278 -8.62 1.79 21.38
C ASP A 278 -7.88 2.89 20.60
N ASN A 279 -6.75 2.52 20.02
CA ASN A 279 -5.94 3.35 19.13
C ASN A 279 -5.35 2.50 18.01
N ALA A 280 -5.02 3.16 16.90
CA ALA A 280 -4.60 2.51 15.66
C ALA A 280 -3.45 1.52 15.85
N VAL A 281 -2.39 1.93 16.55
CA VAL A 281 -1.19 1.09 16.75
C VAL A 281 -1.56 -0.21 17.48
N GLN A 282 -2.30 -0.12 18.58
CA GLN A 282 -2.63 -1.29 19.38
C GLN A 282 -3.67 -2.20 18.71
N VAL A 283 -4.71 -1.65 18.06
CA VAL A 283 -5.71 -2.49 17.38
C VAL A 283 -5.13 -3.22 16.18
N MET A 284 -4.29 -2.56 15.37
CA MET A 284 -3.66 -3.21 14.21
C MET A 284 -2.65 -4.28 14.65
N ARG A 285 -1.86 -4.00 15.70
CA ARG A 285 -0.86 -4.96 16.22
C ARG A 285 -1.46 -6.15 16.96
N ALA A 286 -2.70 -6.03 17.44
CA ALA A 286 -3.41 -7.15 18.04
C ALA A 286 -3.69 -8.26 17.01
N ASP A 287 -4.02 -7.90 15.76
CA ASP A 287 -4.23 -8.87 14.67
C ASP A 287 -2.94 -9.15 13.88
N ASN A 288 -2.05 -8.18 13.71
CA ASN A 288 -0.77 -8.36 13.02
C ASN A 288 0.40 -7.68 13.76
N PRO A 289 1.15 -8.42 14.60
CA PRO A 289 2.26 -7.87 15.37
C PRO A 289 3.41 -7.25 14.55
N HIS A 290 3.46 -7.53 13.24
CA HIS A 290 4.50 -7.05 12.33
C HIS A 290 4.06 -5.86 11.47
N VAL A 291 2.81 -5.41 11.61
CA VAL A 291 2.29 -4.28 10.85
C VAL A 291 3.06 -3.00 11.17
N ARG A 292 3.39 -2.24 10.11
CA ARG A 292 3.98 -0.91 10.24
C ARG A 292 2.89 0.15 10.17
N VAL A 293 2.80 0.96 11.20
CA VAL A 293 1.86 2.08 11.29
C VAL A 293 2.67 3.37 11.32
N LEU A 294 2.47 4.20 10.31
CA LEU A 294 3.21 5.42 10.05
C LEU A 294 2.32 6.64 10.28
N VAL A 295 2.91 7.74 10.69
CA VAL A 295 2.20 9.02 10.77
C VAL A 295 1.96 9.53 9.35
N GLY A 296 0.73 9.93 9.03
CA GLY A 296 0.39 10.56 7.75
C GLY A 296 0.97 11.97 7.65
N PRO A 297 1.12 12.52 6.44
CA PRO A 297 1.80 13.79 6.26
C PRO A 297 0.96 14.98 6.71
N VAL A 298 1.62 15.95 7.35
CA VAL A 298 1.13 17.32 7.54
C VAL A 298 1.32 18.09 6.22
N GLN A 299 0.32 18.84 5.80
CA GLN A 299 0.41 19.71 4.63
C GLN A 299 1.31 20.92 4.94
N PRO A 300 2.37 21.17 4.15
CA PRO A 300 3.18 22.37 4.32
C PRO A 300 2.40 23.62 3.86
N TRP A 301 2.82 24.78 4.38
CA TRP A 301 2.40 26.11 3.94
C TRP A 301 0.90 26.45 4.09
N THR A 302 0.13 25.64 4.83
CA THR A 302 -1.23 26.02 5.21
C THR A 302 -1.24 26.80 6.53
N THR A 303 -2.13 27.78 6.63
CA THR A 303 -2.38 28.57 7.85
C THR A 303 -3.70 28.18 8.53
N ASP A 304 -4.35 27.12 8.05
CA ASP A 304 -5.68 26.70 8.50
C ASP A 304 -5.71 26.26 9.96
N GLN A 305 -4.65 25.59 10.40
CA GLN A 305 -4.47 25.13 11.77
C GLN A 305 -3.02 25.36 12.22
N ASP A 306 -2.86 25.48 13.54
CA ASP A 306 -1.60 25.74 14.24
C ASP A 306 -1.40 24.67 15.33
N GLY A 307 -0.32 24.75 16.10
CA GLY A 307 -0.09 23.89 17.25
C GLY A 307 0.34 24.69 18.49
N GLU A 308 -0.03 24.21 19.67
CA GLU A 308 0.32 24.89 20.93
C GLU A 308 1.83 24.95 21.17
N GLN A 309 2.55 23.91 20.74
CA GLN A 309 4.00 23.83 20.90
C GLN A 309 4.70 24.41 19.67
N ARG A 310 5.19 25.64 19.82
CA ARG A 310 5.92 26.33 18.75
C ARG A 310 7.20 25.62 18.36
N TYR A 311 7.43 25.55 17.05
CA TYR A 311 8.72 25.20 16.48
C TYR A 311 9.67 26.41 16.50
N GLU A 312 10.96 26.19 16.25
CA GLU A 312 11.96 27.28 16.18
C GLU A 312 11.58 28.34 15.14
N ILE A 313 11.04 27.89 14.01
CA ILE A 313 10.45 28.74 12.98
C ILE A 313 8.95 28.78 13.22
N ASP A 314 8.44 29.96 13.61
CA ASP A 314 7.04 30.17 13.97
C ASP A 314 6.16 30.21 12.71
N ALA A 315 5.79 29.03 12.21
CA ALA A 315 4.89 28.84 11.08
C ALA A 315 3.80 27.83 11.46
N PRO A 316 2.50 28.07 11.15
CA PRO A 316 1.40 27.26 11.67
C PRO A 316 1.52 25.75 11.40
N TRP A 317 1.91 25.35 10.19
CA TRP A 317 2.10 23.94 9.86
C TRP A 317 3.29 23.28 10.57
N LEU A 318 4.35 24.05 10.87
CA LEU A 318 5.51 23.54 11.62
C LEU A 318 5.17 23.38 13.10
N ASN A 319 4.45 24.36 13.67
CA ASN A 319 3.92 24.29 15.03
C ASN A 319 2.93 23.13 15.20
N TYR A 320 2.04 22.93 14.23
CA TYR A 320 1.12 21.78 14.20
C TYR A 320 1.91 20.47 14.23
N ALA A 321 2.87 20.29 13.31
CA ALA A 321 3.69 19.08 13.25
C ALA A 321 4.50 18.85 14.53
N ASN A 322 5.06 19.91 15.11
CA ASN A 322 5.83 19.84 16.34
C ASN A 322 4.97 19.44 17.54
N THR A 323 3.77 20.01 17.68
CA THR A 323 2.80 19.65 18.72
C THR A 323 2.35 18.19 18.56
N LEU A 324 2.07 17.76 17.34
CA LEU A 324 1.69 16.38 17.04
C LEU A 324 2.79 15.40 17.46
N ILE A 325 4.02 15.65 17.03
CA ILE A 325 5.14 14.73 17.29
C ILE A 325 5.49 14.71 18.79
N ALA A 326 5.34 15.84 19.49
CA ALA A 326 5.45 15.89 20.94
C ALA A 326 4.41 15.02 21.65
N ALA A 327 3.14 15.13 21.25
CA ALA A 327 2.04 14.34 21.81
C ALA A 327 2.23 12.83 21.55
N LEU A 328 2.71 12.46 20.36
CA LEU A 328 3.05 11.07 20.03
C LEU A 328 4.18 10.53 20.91
N ASP A 329 5.25 11.31 21.13
CA ASP A 329 6.37 10.93 22.01
C ASP A 329 5.93 10.81 23.47
N GLU A 330 5.10 11.72 23.96
CA GLU A 330 4.53 11.65 25.30
C GLU A 330 3.68 10.39 25.49
N GLY A 331 2.73 10.13 24.58
CA GLY A 331 1.87 8.94 24.65
C GLY A 331 2.68 7.64 24.60
N ALA A 332 3.70 7.58 23.73
CA ALA A 332 4.58 6.43 23.62
C ALA A 332 5.42 6.21 24.89
N ARG A 333 6.01 7.27 25.46
CA ARG A 333 6.78 7.18 26.71
C ARG A 333 5.91 6.80 27.90
N ALA A 334 4.71 7.36 28.02
CA ALA A 334 3.77 7.04 29.10
C ALA A 334 3.39 5.55 29.10
N LYS A 335 3.04 5.01 27.93
CA LYS A 335 2.74 3.58 27.75
C LYS A 335 3.95 2.69 28.00
N ALA A 336 5.12 3.08 27.50
CA ALA A 336 6.36 2.32 27.73
C ALA A 336 6.72 2.26 29.23
N ALA A 337 6.51 3.35 29.97
CA ALA A 337 6.76 3.40 31.41
C ALA A 337 5.89 2.43 32.24
N THR A 338 4.72 2.05 31.72
CA THR A 338 3.83 1.04 32.34
C THR A 338 3.95 -0.35 31.70
N GLY A 339 4.97 -0.57 30.87
CA GLY A 339 5.23 -1.88 30.25
C GLY A 339 4.35 -2.22 29.05
N ILE A 340 3.72 -1.23 28.40
CA ILE A 340 3.02 -1.40 27.12
C ILE A 340 4.00 -0.96 26.01
N PRO A 341 4.72 -1.91 25.37
CA PRO A 341 5.75 -1.57 24.41
C PRO A 341 5.15 -1.27 23.03
N LEU A 342 5.99 -0.78 22.11
CA LEU A 342 5.65 -0.65 20.69
C LEU A 342 4.38 0.19 20.45
N THR A 343 4.34 1.39 21.03
CA THR A 343 3.24 2.37 20.87
C THR A 343 3.71 3.65 20.15
N ALA A 344 5.02 3.77 19.88
CA ALA A 344 5.57 4.79 19.00
C ALA A 344 5.26 4.45 17.52
N PRO A 345 5.25 5.47 16.64
CA PRO A 345 5.18 5.25 15.19
C PRO A 345 6.34 4.40 14.65
N ASP A 346 6.13 3.74 13.52
CA ASP A 346 7.21 3.04 12.79
C ASP A 346 7.94 3.94 11.78
N GLY A 347 7.46 5.17 11.59
CA GLY A 347 7.98 6.14 10.64
C GLY A 347 6.95 7.21 10.27
N PHE A 348 7.32 8.06 9.32
CA PHE A 348 6.52 9.22 8.90
C PHE A 348 6.40 9.27 7.39
N ALA A 349 5.17 9.37 6.89
CA ALA A 349 4.91 9.89 5.57
C ALA A 349 4.96 11.42 5.62
N VAL A 350 5.62 12.05 4.65
CA VAL A 350 5.73 13.51 4.54
C VAL A 350 5.48 13.94 3.09
N GLN A 351 5.04 15.19 2.91
CA GLN A 351 4.92 15.81 1.60
C GLN A 351 6.07 16.80 1.40
N ALA A 352 6.62 16.84 0.20
CA ALA A 352 7.66 17.76 -0.20
C ALA A 352 7.50 18.12 -1.68
N ALA A 353 6.76 19.20 -1.95
CA ALA A 353 6.64 19.75 -3.29
C ALA A 353 7.73 20.80 -3.56
N GLY A 354 8.11 20.96 -4.83
CA GLY A 354 8.99 22.02 -5.28
C GLY A 354 8.23 23.27 -5.69
N ARG A 355 8.93 24.40 -5.69
CA ARG A 355 8.44 25.68 -6.22
C ARG A 355 9.36 26.23 -7.31
N PRO A 356 9.31 25.67 -8.52
CA PRO A 356 10.22 26.06 -9.60
C PRO A 356 9.99 27.49 -10.11
N ALA A 357 8.87 28.13 -9.74
CA ALA A 357 8.55 29.51 -10.09
C ALA A 357 8.72 30.49 -8.92
N ALA A 358 9.23 30.03 -7.77
CA ALA A 358 9.37 30.86 -6.57
C ALA A 358 10.26 32.08 -6.83
N PRO A 359 9.85 33.30 -6.43
CA PRO A 359 10.69 34.49 -6.54
C PRO A 359 12.00 34.35 -5.75
N GLU A 360 12.02 33.53 -4.69
CA GLU A 360 13.18 33.21 -3.87
C GLU A 360 14.33 32.53 -4.67
N LEU A 361 14.05 31.99 -5.86
CA LEU A 361 15.10 31.46 -6.73
C LEU A 361 16.06 32.55 -7.24
N ALA A 362 15.63 33.82 -7.23
CA ALA A 362 16.46 34.99 -7.55
C ALA A 362 17.24 34.86 -8.88
N GLY A 363 16.60 34.29 -9.91
CA GLY A 363 17.18 34.10 -11.24
C GLY A 363 18.08 32.87 -11.40
N ARG A 364 18.15 31.99 -10.40
CA ARG A 364 18.75 30.65 -10.55
C ARG A 364 17.85 29.75 -11.39
N ASP A 365 18.46 28.72 -11.96
CA ASP A 365 17.73 27.75 -12.79
C ASP A 365 16.71 26.96 -11.95
N ALA A 366 15.52 26.76 -12.51
CA ALA A 366 14.38 26.21 -11.79
C ALA A 366 14.52 24.72 -11.45
N ASP A 367 15.32 23.97 -12.22
CA ASP A 367 15.67 22.57 -11.96
C ASP A 367 16.64 22.39 -10.80
N GLU A 368 17.36 23.46 -10.40
CA GLU A 368 18.22 23.46 -9.22
C GLU A 368 17.43 23.64 -7.91
N GLU A 369 16.13 23.97 -7.96
CA GLU A 369 15.29 24.23 -6.78
C GLU A 369 15.39 23.17 -5.66
N PRO A 370 15.43 21.85 -5.95
CA PRO A 370 15.61 20.83 -4.91
C PRO A 370 16.92 20.94 -4.12
N ARG A 371 17.92 21.60 -4.70
CA ARG A 371 19.24 21.84 -4.10
C ARG A 371 19.33 23.19 -3.38
N LEU A 372 18.25 23.97 -3.33
CA LEU A 372 18.26 25.33 -2.81
C LEU A 372 17.37 25.47 -1.58
N ASP A 373 17.87 26.23 -0.61
CA ASP A 373 17.05 26.69 0.51
C ASP A 373 16.29 27.93 0.03
N LEU A 374 14.96 27.84 0.01
CA LEU A 374 14.04 28.87 -0.42
C LEU A 374 13.33 29.41 0.81
N LYS A 375 14.02 30.27 1.56
CA LYS A 375 13.54 30.79 2.84
C LYS A 375 12.61 31.97 2.57
N ARG A 376 11.34 31.87 3.00
CA ARG A 376 10.33 32.90 2.74
C ARG A 376 10.10 33.77 3.97
N GLY A 377 10.30 35.08 3.82
CA GLY A 377 10.20 36.05 4.92
C GLY A 377 8.80 36.14 5.53
N GLU A 378 7.75 36.03 4.70
CA GLU A 378 6.34 36.00 5.15
C GLU A 378 6.03 34.81 6.08
N TRP A 379 6.87 33.77 6.04
CA TRP A 379 6.75 32.57 6.86
C TRP A 379 7.87 32.48 7.90
N ASN A 380 8.35 33.64 8.36
CA ASN A 380 9.41 33.73 9.37
C ASN A 380 10.70 32.97 9.01
N GLY A 381 10.97 32.82 7.70
CA GLY A 381 12.11 32.06 7.20
C GLY A 381 11.88 30.55 7.15
N ALA A 382 10.64 30.07 7.14
CA ALA A 382 10.34 28.68 6.81
C ALA A 382 10.73 28.36 5.36
N GLN A 383 11.03 27.08 5.10
CA GLN A 383 11.37 26.60 3.78
C GLN A 383 10.12 26.55 2.89
N ALA A 384 10.21 27.21 1.74
CA ALA A 384 9.15 27.28 0.76
C ALA A 384 9.28 26.25 -0.37
N GLY A 385 10.43 25.60 -0.51
CA GLY A 385 10.67 24.64 -1.59
C GLY A 385 10.71 23.18 -1.14
N PHE A 386 11.16 22.32 -2.06
CA PHE A 386 11.31 20.87 -1.88
C PHE A 386 12.02 20.48 -0.59
N ARG A 387 13.02 21.26 -0.17
CA ARG A 387 13.77 21.01 1.08
C ARG A 387 12.96 21.19 2.36
N VAL A 388 11.65 21.45 2.30
CA VAL A 388 10.76 21.46 3.48
C VAL A 388 10.85 20.13 4.25
N TYR A 389 11.23 19.03 3.56
CA TYR A 389 11.55 17.77 4.22
C TYR A 389 12.60 17.89 5.33
N ARG A 390 13.53 18.84 5.27
CA ARG A 390 14.55 19.03 6.32
C ARG A 390 13.92 19.53 7.61
N GLU A 391 12.98 20.46 7.53
CA GLU A 391 12.22 20.93 8.69
C GLU A 391 11.36 19.80 9.27
N TRP A 392 10.81 18.92 8.42
CA TRP A 392 10.16 17.69 8.89
C TRP A 392 11.12 16.75 9.62
N LEU A 393 12.32 16.51 9.07
CA LEU A 393 13.33 15.67 9.72
C LEU A 393 13.79 16.26 11.06
N ASP A 394 13.98 17.57 11.13
CA ASP A 394 14.40 18.27 12.34
C ASP A 394 13.37 18.07 13.47
N ILE A 395 12.07 18.25 13.17
CA ILE A 395 10.98 18.02 14.13
C ILE A 395 10.91 16.53 14.53
N VAL A 396 10.93 15.60 13.56
CA VAL A 396 10.91 14.16 13.84
C VAL A 396 12.07 13.74 14.75
N ASN A 397 13.24 14.34 14.58
CA ASN A 397 14.45 14.00 15.33
C ASN A 397 14.58 14.70 16.69
N ALA A 398 13.74 15.70 16.97
CA ALA A 398 13.75 16.42 18.24
C ALA A 398 13.33 15.53 19.43
N TYR A 399 12.45 14.54 19.21
CA TYR A 399 11.84 13.74 20.27
C TYR A 399 12.43 12.33 20.39
N SER A 400 12.38 11.78 21.60
CA SER A 400 13.15 10.58 21.97
C SER A 400 12.66 9.31 21.28
N THR A 401 11.34 9.13 21.15
CA THR A 401 10.75 7.92 20.57
C THR A 401 10.64 7.98 19.06
N THR A 402 10.86 9.15 18.44
CA THR A 402 10.70 9.38 17.00
C THR A 402 12.03 9.62 16.28
N ARG A 403 13.10 9.91 17.03
CA ARG A 403 14.42 10.18 16.47
C ARG A 403 14.95 9.01 15.64
N GLY A 404 15.38 9.33 14.43
CA GLY A 404 15.96 8.38 13.48
C GLY A 404 14.96 7.43 12.84
N LEU A 405 13.65 7.59 13.10
CA LEU A 405 12.62 6.80 12.42
C LEU A 405 12.62 7.10 10.91
N PRO A 406 12.32 6.09 10.07
CA PRO A 406 12.34 6.26 8.62
C PRO A 406 11.26 7.25 8.16
N VAL A 407 11.61 8.04 7.14
CA VAL A 407 10.72 9.01 6.53
C VAL A 407 10.49 8.67 5.05
N TYR A 408 9.26 8.84 4.58
CA TYR A 408 8.83 8.51 3.22
C TYR A 408 8.19 9.76 2.60
N LEU A 409 8.79 10.31 1.55
CA LEU A 409 8.15 11.39 0.79
C LEU A 409 7.08 10.74 -0.09
N THR A 410 5.84 10.69 0.39
CA THR A 410 4.75 9.97 -0.27
C THR A 410 4.09 10.80 -1.38
N VAL A 411 4.39 12.10 -1.42
CA VAL A 411 3.93 13.05 -2.43
C VAL A 411 5.06 14.04 -2.70
N ALA A 412 5.58 14.02 -3.91
CA ALA A 412 6.49 15.02 -4.45
C ALA A 412 6.09 15.36 -5.89
N ASN A 413 6.11 16.64 -6.22
CA ASN A 413 5.89 17.19 -7.56
C ASN A 413 6.26 18.68 -7.51
N THR A 414 5.94 19.44 -8.54
CA THR A 414 6.15 20.90 -8.59
C THR A 414 4.88 21.71 -8.29
N PHE A 415 3.90 21.13 -7.61
CA PHE A 415 2.63 21.80 -7.26
C PHE A 415 2.69 22.37 -5.85
N ALA A 416 2.55 23.69 -5.74
CA ALA A 416 2.31 24.39 -4.48
C ALA A 416 0.85 24.87 -4.42
N PRO A 417 0.09 24.58 -3.35
CA PRO A 417 -1.33 24.91 -3.26
C PRO A 417 -1.65 26.41 -3.48
N ASP A 418 -0.86 27.30 -2.91
CA ASP A 418 -1.03 28.76 -3.02
C ASP A 418 -0.70 29.31 -4.43
N GLU A 419 0.10 28.59 -5.22
CA GLU A 419 0.37 28.94 -6.62
C GLU A 419 -0.69 28.33 -7.56
N SER A 420 -1.26 27.18 -7.19
CA SER A 420 -2.28 26.45 -7.96
C SER A 420 -1.86 26.15 -9.42
N VAL A 421 -0.56 26.04 -9.68
CA VAL A 421 -0.01 25.70 -11.01
C VAL A 421 0.37 24.22 -11.04
N PRO A 422 -0.27 23.39 -11.88
CA PRO A 422 0.01 21.96 -11.91
C PRO A 422 1.36 21.65 -12.59
N PRO A 423 1.96 20.48 -12.31
CA PRO A 423 3.25 20.08 -12.86
C PRO A 423 3.29 20.04 -14.39
N ALA A 424 2.16 19.70 -15.05
CA ALA A 424 2.03 19.78 -16.50
C ALA A 424 2.37 21.17 -17.10
N GLN A 425 2.34 22.24 -16.30
CA GLN A 425 2.61 23.60 -16.74
C GLN A 425 3.95 24.14 -16.25
N ASN A 426 4.39 23.77 -15.03
CA ASN A 426 5.57 24.38 -14.39
C ASN A 426 6.77 23.44 -14.18
N TYR A 427 6.68 22.15 -14.55
CA TYR A 427 7.80 21.23 -14.38
C TYR A 427 9.05 21.68 -15.16
N PRO A 428 10.22 21.87 -14.50
CA PRO A 428 11.48 22.03 -15.19
C PRO A 428 12.17 20.68 -15.39
N ARG A 429 12.65 20.42 -16.61
CA ARG A 429 13.48 19.25 -16.90
C ARG A 429 14.72 19.25 -16.00
N GLY A 430 15.02 18.12 -15.37
CA GLY A 430 16.13 17.97 -14.42
C GLY A 430 15.73 18.11 -12.95
N TRP A 431 14.51 18.59 -12.66
CA TRP A 431 14.03 18.78 -11.30
C TRP A 431 13.93 17.45 -10.53
N LEU A 432 13.42 16.39 -11.15
CA LEU A 432 13.29 15.09 -10.48
C LEU A 432 14.67 14.44 -10.24
N THR A 433 15.60 14.60 -11.18
CA THR A 433 17.00 14.18 -11.05
C THR A 433 17.66 14.93 -9.89
N ALA A 434 17.45 16.24 -9.76
CA ALA A 434 17.94 17.04 -8.64
C ALA A 434 17.32 16.60 -7.30
N ALA A 435 16.01 16.41 -7.26
CA ALA A 435 15.29 15.92 -6.09
C ALA A 435 15.77 14.54 -5.65
N LEU A 436 15.89 13.57 -6.57
CA LEU A 436 16.40 12.24 -6.26
C LEU A 436 17.86 12.30 -5.80
N GLY A 437 18.68 13.17 -6.40
CA GLY A 437 20.07 13.39 -6.00
C GLY A 437 20.19 13.77 -4.52
N VAL A 438 19.48 14.81 -4.08
CA VAL A 438 19.52 15.24 -2.68
C VAL A 438 18.89 14.21 -1.73
N ILE A 439 17.85 13.50 -2.16
CA ILE A 439 17.20 12.48 -1.33
C ILE A 439 18.08 11.23 -1.18
N ASN A 440 18.88 10.87 -2.18
CA ASN A 440 19.81 9.74 -2.06
C ASN A 440 20.92 10.01 -1.03
N GLU A 441 21.30 11.27 -0.81
CA GLU A 441 22.27 11.68 0.20
C GLU A 441 21.70 11.64 1.63
N GLU A 442 20.38 11.67 1.80
CA GLU A 442 19.70 11.66 3.10
C GLU A 442 19.31 10.22 3.52
N PRO A 443 20.05 9.56 4.44
CA PRO A 443 19.81 8.17 4.80
C PRO A 443 18.49 7.92 5.52
N GLN A 444 17.92 8.91 6.23
CA GLN A 444 16.65 8.74 6.95
C GLN A 444 15.47 8.61 5.99
N ILE A 445 15.55 9.25 4.82
CA ILE A 445 14.51 9.19 3.79
C ILE A 445 14.64 7.90 2.98
N LYS A 446 13.54 7.14 2.90
CA LYS A 446 13.49 5.82 2.25
C LYS A 446 12.81 5.82 0.89
N ALA A 447 11.94 6.79 0.64
CA ALA A 447 11.17 6.92 -0.58
C ALA A 447 11.02 8.38 -1.03
N LEU A 448 10.96 8.58 -2.35
CA LEU A 448 10.59 9.81 -3.06
C LEU A 448 9.53 9.41 -4.10
N CYS A 449 8.27 9.61 -3.77
CA CYS A 449 7.13 9.22 -4.59
C CYS A 449 6.58 10.40 -5.37
N TRP A 450 6.57 10.32 -6.70
CA TRP A 450 5.92 11.32 -7.54
C TRP A 450 4.40 11.27 -7.34
N PHE A 451 3.77 12.44 -7.19
CA PHE A 451 2.32 12.52 -7.05
C PHE A 451 1.61 12.29 -8.38
N LEU A 452 1.16 11.04 -8.49
CA LEU A 452 0.29 10.40 -9.48
C LEU A 452 0.97 9.96 -10.78
N ASP A 453 0.94 8.64 -11.02
CA ASP A 453 1.28 8.06 -12.31
C ASP A 453 0.03 7.77 -13.13
N TYR A 454 -0.88 6.95 -12.59
CA TYR A 454 -2.03 6.44 -13.32
C TYR A 454 -3.30 6.46 -12.48
N PHE A 455 -4.33 7.15 -12.97
CA PHE A 455 -5.64 7.20 -12.33
C PHE A 455 -6.73 7.12 -13.42
N PRO A 456 -7.19 5.91 -13.77
CA PRO A 456 -8.10 5.72 -14.91
C PRO A 456 -9.56 6.02 -14.61
N HIS A 457 -9.92 6.21 -13.34
CA HIS A 457 -11.31 6.31 -12.89
C HIS A 457 -11.90 7.72 -13.05
N ASP A 458 -11.05 8.76 -13.12
CA ASP A 458 -11.44 10.16 -13.30
C ASP A 458 -10.30 10.96 -13.94
N THR A 459 -10.62 12.10 -14.53
CA THR A 459 -9.70 13.08 -15.12
C THR A 459 -9.30 14.21 -14.16
N GLN A 460 -9.83 14.29 -12.94
CA GLN A 460 -9.53 15.39 -12.02
C GLN A 460 -8.03 15.63 -11.76
N TRP A 461 -7.21 14.58 -11.85
CA TRP A 461 -5.75 14.65 -11.65
C TRP A 461 -4.95 14.48 -12.95
N GLU A 462 -5.56 14.70 -14.12
CA GLU A 462 -4.90 14.47 -15.41
C GLU A 462 -3.56 15.22 -15.52
N TYR A 463 -3.51 16.47 -15.05
CA TYR A 463 -2.33 17.35 -15.09
C TYR A 463 -1.19 16.95 -14.13
N PHE A 464 -1.33 15.81 -13.44
CA PHE A 464 -0.33 15.22 -12.55
C PHE A 464 0.21 13.87 -13.07
N SER A 465 -0.47 13.24 -14.03
CA SER A 465 -0.22 11.86 -14.48
C SER A 465 1.02 11.70 -15.38
N LEU A 466 2.01 10.94 -14.90
CA LEU A 466 3.17 10.51 -15.70
C LEU A 466 2.83 9.47 -16.79
N THR A 467 1.69 8.80 -16.69
CA THR A 467 1.20 7.90 -17.76
C THR A 467 0.52 8.67 -18.88
N ARG A 468 -0.29 9.69 -18.56
CA ARG A 468 -1.00 10.49 -19.58
C ARG A 468 -0.10 11.52 -20.25
N GLN A 469 0.93 11.99 -19.55
CA GLN A 469 1.96 12.91 -20.06
C GLN A 469 1.43 14.24 -20.64
N PRO A 470 0.46 14.94 -20.02
CA PRO A 470 0.05 16.24 -20.52
C PRO A 470 1.14 17.30 -20.35
N GLY A 471 1.31 18.13 -21.38
CA GLY A 471 2.23 19.28 -21.33
C GLY A 471 3.65 18.86 -20.95
N ARG A 472 4.20 19.48 -19.90
CA ARG A 472 5.54 19.21 -19.39
C ARG A 472 5.69 17.88 -18.64
N LEU A 473 4.61 17.13 -18.44
CA LEU A 473 4.73 15.78 -17.88
C LEU A 473 5.35 14.77 -18.84
N LEU A 474 5.44 15.09 -20.13
CA LEU A 474 6.30 14.34 -21.04
C LEU A 474 7.76 14.35 -20.54
N ASP A 475 8.30 15.53 -20.22
CA ASP A 475 9.66 15.67 -19.71
C ASP A 475 9.84 14.93 -18.37
N ALA A 476 8.88 15.08 -17.45
CA ALA A 476 8.91 14.40 -16.15
C ALA A 476 8.86 12.87 -16.28
N ALA A 477 8.04 12.34 -17.21
CA ALA A 477 7.91 10.91 -17.43
C ALA A 477 9.16 10.32 -18.10
N GLU A 478 9.74 11.02 -19.08
CA GLU A 478 11.02 10.63 -19.69
C GLU A 478 12.15 10.63 -18.66
N GLU A 479 12.21 11.65 -17.81
CA GLU A 479 13.20 11.75 -16.74
C GLU A 479 13.04 10.64 -15.69
N PHE A 480 11.81 10.35 -15.25
CA PHE A 480 11.54 9.23 -14.34
C PHE A 480 12.03 7.89 -14.92
N ASP A 481 11.75 7.63 -16.21
CA ASP A 481 12.20 6.41 -16.89
C ASP A 481 13.74 6.34 -17.06
N LEU A 482 14.40 7.47 -17.36
CA LEU A 482 15.86 7.55 -17.41
C LEU A 482 16.49 7.23 -16.05
N LEU A 483 15.94 7.78 -14.97
CA LEU A 483 16.40 7.51 -13.61
C LEU A 483 16.21 6.03 -13.23
N LEU A 484 15.10 5.40 -13.63
CA LEU A 484 14.93 3.95 -13.50
C LEU A 484 15.93 3.15 -14.34
N LYS A 485 16.43 3.66 -15.45
CA LYS A 485 17.53 3.04 -16.21
C LYS A 485 18.91 3.30 -15.61
N GLY A 486 19.00 4.11 -14.54
CA GLY A 486 20.26 4.52 -13.92
C GLY A 486 21.05 5.51 -14.76
N LYS A 487 20.35 6.26 -15.62
CA LYS A 487 20.92 7.33 -16.43
C LYS A 487 20.44 8.67 -15.86
N PRO A 488 21.34 9.60 -15.54
CA PRO A 488 20.93 10.94 -15.10
C PRO A 488 20.26 11.73 -16.23
#